data_AF-A0A948R7M7-F1
#
_entry.id   AF-A0A948R7M7-F1
#
_cell.length_a   1.000
_cell.length_b   1.000
_cell.length_c   1.000
_cell.angle_alpha   90.00
_cell.angle_beta   90.00
_cell.angle_gamma   90.00
#
_symmetry.space_group_name_H-M   'P 1'
#
loop_
_entity.id
_entity.type
_entity.pdbx_description
1 polymer ?
#
loop_
_entity_poly.entity_id
_entity_poly.type
_entity_poly.pdbx_seq_one_letter_code
_entity_poly.pdbx_strand_id
1 'polypeptide(L)'
;MAYPRDMSIADAIKQYGLPKTHRVHWSKARKDDVVRAVRDRAISFAEARHRYLLSRSEFAQWEREYIAAGREAVGDGARMEDA
;
A
#
# COMPACT_ATOMS: atom_id res chain seq x y z
N MET A 1 -8.84 -19.59 7.08
CA MET A 1 -8.89 -18.46 8.03
C MET A 1 -10.31 -17.92 8.08
N ALA A 2 -10.98 -18.03 9.23
CA ALA A 2 -12.22 -17.32 9.50
C ALA A 2 -11.84 -15.95 10.11
N TYR A 3 -12.39 -14.87 9.58
CA TYR A 3 -12.03 -13.52 9.98
C TYR A 3 -12.71 -13.13 11.29
N PRO A 4 -12.03 -12.43 12.23
CA PRO A 4 -12.70 -11.65 13.25
C PRO A 4 -13.52 -10.54 12.57
N ARG A 5 -14.75 -10.36 13.05
CA ARG A 5 -15.87 -9.68 12.39
C ARG A 5 -15.74 -8.15 12.33
N ASP A 6 -14.74 -7.59 12.99
CA ASP A 6 -14.71 -6.18 13.37
C ASP A 6 -13.82 -5.29 12.48
N MET A 7 -12.91 -5.86 11.68
CA MET A 7 -12.18 -5.11 10.64
C MET A 7 -12.62 -5.56 9.25
N SER A 8 -13.62 -4.85 8.73
CA SER A 8 -14.04 -5.02 7.35
C SER A 8 -12.99 -4.41 6.41
N ILE A 9 -12.63 -5.13 5.35
CA ILE A 9 -11.78 -4.62 4.25
C ILE A 9 -12.28 -3.28 3.70
N ALA A 10 -13.59 -3.01 3.75
CA ALA A 10 -14.16 -1.72 3.39
C ALA A 10 -13.67 -0.55 4.28
N ASP A 11 -13.43 -0.81 5.56
CA ASP A 11 -12.91 0.18 6.50
C ASP A 11 -11.41 0.42 6.27
N ALA A 12 -10.62 -0.64 6.07
CA ALA A 12 -9.22 -0.52 5.65
C ALA A 12 -9.11 0.24 4.32
N ILE A 13 -9.98 -0.03 3.34
CA ILE A 13 -10.04 0.72 2.09
C ILE A 13 -10.32 2.20 2.34
N LYS A 14 -11.19 2.54 3.29
CA LYS A 14 -11.52 3.94 3.62
C LYS A 14 -10.38 4.63 4.37
N GLN A 15 -9.76 3.94 5.32
CA GLN A 15 -8.68 4.44 6.16
C GLN A 15 -7.39 4.69 5.38
N TYR A 16 -7.05 3.80 4.45
CA TYR A 16 -5.86 3.88 3.60
C TYR A 16 -6.16 4.51 2.22
N GLY A 17 -7.35 5.08 2.01
CA GLY A 17 -7.72 5.74 0.75
C GLY A 17 -7.62 4.82 -0.48
N LEU A 18 -7.81 3.51 -0.29
CA LEU A 18 -7.62 2.53 -1.34
C LEU A 18 -8.72 2.62 -2.40
N PRO A 19 -8.40 2.37 -3.68
CA PRO A 19 -9.38 2.32 -4.74
C PRO A 19 -10.31 1.11 -4.56
N LYS A 20 -11.62 1.31 -4.68
CA LYS A 20 -12.61 0.20 -4.59
C LYS A 20 -12.52 -0.81 -5.73
N THR A 21 -11.91 -0.43 -6.85
CA THR A 21 -11.78 -1.23 -8.07
C THR A 21 -10.34 -1.24 -8.57
N HIS A 22 -9.96 -2.31 -9.28
CA HIS A 22 -8.65 -2.44 -9.92
C HIS A 22 -8.48 -1.51 -11.13
N ARG A 23 -9.57 -1.07 -11.76
CA ARG A 23 -9.56 -0.18 -12.93
C ARG A 23 -9.30 1.28 -12.54
N VAL A 24 -8.14 1.52 -11.95
CA VAL A 24 -7.71 2.87 -11.57
C VAL A 24 -6.31 3.14 -12.06
N HIS A 25 -6.00 4.43 -12.18
CA HIS A 25 -4.63 4.84 -12.42
C HIS A 25 -3.77 4.54 -11.18
N TRP A 26 -2.83 3.60 -11.32
CA TRP A 26 -1.92 3.18 -10.27
C TRP A 26 -0.75 4.14 -10.15
N SER A 27 -1.00 5.29 -9.52
CA SER A 27 0.06 6.22 -9.13
C SER A 27 0.93 5.64 -8.01
N LYS A 28 2.18 6.09 -7.92
CA LYS A 28 3.16 5.64 -6.91
C LYS A 28 2.59 5.68 -5.49
N ALA A 29 1.93 6.79 -5.11
CA ALA A 29 1.27 6.95 -3.82
C ALA A 29 0.18 5.88 -3.52
N ARG A 30 -0.60 5.46 -4.53
CA ARG A 30 -1.65 4.43 -4.33
C ARG A 30 -1.06 3.04 -4.17
N LYS A 31 0.01 2.73 -4.90
CA LYS A 31 0.75 1.48 -4.73
C LYS A 31 1.34 1.41 -3.32
N ASP A 32 1.89 2.53 -2.86
CA ASP A 32 2.46 2.70 -1.53
C ASP A 32 1.42 2.44 -0.43
N ASP A 33 0.23 3.02 -0.57
CA ASP A 33 -0.88 2.83 0.38
C ASP A 33 -1.37 1.37 0.44
N VAL A 34 -1.43 0.67 -0.71
CA VAL A 34 -1.75 -0.77 -0.74
C VAL A 34 -0.67 -1.58 -0.03
N VAL A 35 0.61 -1.31 -0.29
CA VAL A 35 1.72 -2.01 0.37
C VAL A 35 1.70 -1.75 1.87
N ARG A 36 1.49 -0.50 2.28
CA ARG A 36 1.36 -0.10 3.69
C ARG A 36 0.22 -0.84 4.38
N ALA A 37 -0.97 -0.86 3.78
CA ALA A 37 -2.13 -1.55 4.34
C ALA A 37 -1.93 -3.08 4.46
N VAL A 38 -1.18 -3.70 3.53
CA VAL A 38 -0.81 -5.13 3.64
C VAL A 38 0.21 -5.36 4.76
N ARG A 39 1.20 -4.47 4.91
CA ARG A 39 2.22 -4.57 5.97
C ARG A 39 1.64 -4.34 7.36
N ASP A 40 0.69 -3.41 7.49
CA ASP A 40 -0.04 -3.12 8.73
C ASP A 40 -1.03 -4.25 9.11
N ARG A 41 -1.17 -5.27 8.25
CA ARG A 41 -2.15 -6.36 8.37
C ARG A 41 -3.60 -5.89 8.34
N ALA A 42 -3.86 -4.65 7.89
CA ALA A 42 -5.21 -4.13 7.66
C ALA A 42 -5.91 -4.90 6.52
N ILE A 43 -5.15 -5.36 5.52
CA ILE A 43 -5.62 -6.28 4.47
C ILE A 43 -4.63 -7.42 4.25
N SER A 44 -5.13 -8.60 3.87
CA SER A 44 -4.26 -9.74 3.53
C SER A 44 -3.79 -9.67 2.08
N PHE A 45 -2.60 -10.18 1.80
CA PHE A 45 -2.06 -10.27 0.45
C PHE A 45 -2.97 -11.06 -0.50
N ALA A 46 -3.58 -12.15 -0.02
CA ALA A 46 -4.53 -12.94 -0.82
C ALA A 46 -5.76 -12.11 -1.25
N GLU A 47 -6.23 -11.22 -0.38
CA GLU A 47 -7.35 -10.31 -0.65
C GLU A 47 -6.95 -9.21 -1.63
N ALA A 48 -5.77 -8.61 -1.44
CA ALA A 48 -5.21 -7.62 -2.37
C ALA A 48 -5.05 -8.23 -3.77
N ARG A 49 -4.53 -9.46 -3.86
CA ARG A 49 -4.42 -10.20 -5.12
C ARG A 49 -5.80 -10.48 -5.74
N HIS A 50 -6.79 -10.87 -4.96
CA HIS A 50 -8.12 -11.16 -5.50
C HIS A 50 -8.82 -9.90 -6.01
N ARG A 51 -8.71 -8.78 -5.27
CA ARG A 51 -9.35 -7.49 -5.61
C ARG A 51 -8.64 -6.73 -6.73
N TYR A 52 -7.32 -6.69 -6.70
CA TYR A 52 -6.50 -5.93 -7.62
C TYR A 52 -5.84 -6.81 -8.68
N LEU A 53 -6.15 -8.12 -8.72
CA LEU A 53 -5.58 -9.05 -9.70
C LEU A 53 -4.04 -9.01 -9.77
N LEU A 54 -3.40 -8.60 -8.67
CA LEU A 54 -1.97 -8.40 -8.60
C LEU A 54 -1.26 -9.74 -8.54
N SER A 55 -0.22 -9.87 -9.35
CA SER A 55 0.69 -11.01 -9.23
C SER A 55 1.64 -10.83 -8.04
N ARG A 56 2.14 -11.95 -7.50
CA ARG A 56 3.15 -11.92 -6.42
C ARG A 56 4.38 -11.10 -6.79
N SER A 57 4.85 -11.22 -8.03
CA SER A 57 5.98 -10.44 -8.55
C SER A 57 5.68 -8.95 -8.61
N GLU A 58 4.43 -8.59 -8.93
CA GLU A 58 3.98 -7.20 -9.06
C GLU A 58 3.93 -6.51 -7.70
N PHE A 59 3.38 -7.20 -6.70
CA PHE A 59 3.42 -6.73 -5.32
C PHE A 59 4.86 -6.63 -4.78
N ALA A 60 5.71 -7.62 -5.08
CA ALA A 60 7.12 -7.58 -4.69
C ALA A 60 7.85 -6.38 -5.30
N GLN A 61 7.50 -5.98 -6.53
CA GLN A 61 8.02 -4.78 -7.14
C GLN A 61 7.54 -3.51 -6.41
N TRP A 62 6.26 -3.43 -6.08
CA TRP A 62 5.71 -2.29 -5.31
C TRP A 62 6.33 -2.19 -3.91
N GLU A 63 6.59 -3.30 -3.24
CA GLU A 63 7.26 -3.32 -1.94
C GLU A 63 8.71 -2.80 -2.02
N ARG A 64 9.43 -3.15 -3.09
CA ARG A 64 10.76 -2.60 -3.34
C ARG A 64 10.72 -1.09 -3.59
N GLU A 65 9.76 -0.63 -4.39
CA GLU A 65 9.55 0.79 -4.64
C GLU A 65 9.16 1.55 -3.35
N TYR A 66 8.32 0.95 -2.50
CA TYR A 66 7.95 1.48 -1.18
C TYR A 66 9.17 1.64 -0.28
N ILE A 67 10.01 0.60 -0.18
CA ILE A 67 11.23 0.64 0.64
C ILE A 67 12.24 1.65 0.07
N ALA A 68 12.39 1.73 -1.25
CA ALA A 68 13.27 2.70 -1.89
C ALA A 68 12.77 4.14 -1.66
N ALA A 69 11.47 4.40 -1.81
CA ALA A 69 10.87 5.70 -1.56
C ALA A 69 10.93 6.11 -0.08
N GLY A 70 10.72 5.16 0.85
CA GLY A 70 10.87 5.41 2.28
C GLY A 70 12.30 5.75 2.69
N ARG A 71 13.32 5.22 2.00
CA ARG A 71 14.73 5.62 2.22
C ARG A 71 15.03 7.02 1.69
N GLU A 72 14.45 7.41 0.56
CA GLU A 72 14.57 8.77 0.04
C GLU A 72 13.89 9.79 0.96
N ALA A 73 12.68 9.48 1.47
CA ALA A 73 11.97 10.37 2.39
C ALA A 73 12.69 10.57 3.75
N VAL A 74 13.47 9.58 4.20
CA VAL A 74 14.30 9.70 5.41
C VAL A 74 15.66 10.36 5.12
N GLY A 75 16.13 10.34 3.86
CA GLY A 75 17.37 10.97 3.42
C GLY A 75 17.23 12.43 2.94
N ASP A 76 16.02 12.84 2.56
CA ASP A 76 15.70 14.17 2.00
C ASP A 76 14.99 15.07 3.05
N GLY A 77 15.40 14.95 4.32
CA GLY A 77 15.05 15.91 5.38
C GLY A 77 16.21 16.84 5.78
N ALA A 78 17.35 16.74 5.09
CA ALA A 78 18.61 17.39 5.48
C ALA A 78 19.06 18.50 4.50
N ARG A 79 18.21 18.96 3.57
CA ARG A 79 18.53 20.07 2.66
C ARG A 79 17.35 21.00 2.44
N MET A 80 16.98 21.76 3.47
CA MET A 80 16.30 23.05 3.28
C MET A 80 16.41 23.88 4.56
N GLU A 81 17.58 24.45 4.80
CA GLU A 81 17.79 25.57 5.74
C GLU A 81 19.13 26.24 5.35
N ASP A 82 19.10 27.04 4.27
CA ASP A 82 20.11 28.07 4.00
C ASP A 82 19.60 29.38 4.59
N ALA A 83 20.34 29.91 5.56
CA ALA A 83 20.15 31.19 6.25
C ALA A 83 21.04 32.29 5.66
#